data_AF-A0A8S0FMH5-F1
#
_entry.id   AF-A0A8S0FMH5-F1
#
_cell.length_a   1.000
_cell.length_b   1.000
_cell.length_c   1.000
_cell.angle_alpha   90.00
_cell.angle_beta   90.00
_cell.angle_gamma   90.00
#
_symmetry.space_group_name_H-M   'P 1'
#
loop_
_entity.id
_entity.type
_entity.pdbx_description
1 polymer ?
#
loop_
_entity_poly.entity_id
_entity_poly.type
_entity_poly.pdbx_seq_one_letter_code
_entity_poly.pdbx_strand_id
1 'polypeptide(L)'
;MMSDTAASGQKLAGRIVPFTYQLQMGDQIEIITQKQPNPSRDWLNPNLGYVTTSRGRSKIHAWFRKQDRDKNILAGRQILDDELEHLGISLKEAEKHLLPRYNFNDVDELLAAIGGGDIRLNQMVNFLQSQFNKPSAEEQDAAALKQLQQKSYTPQNRSKDNGRVVVEGVGNLMHHMRALLPADSWR
;
A
#
# COMPACT_ATOMS: atom_id res chain seq x y z
N MET A 1 26.00 14.53 9.29
CA MET A 1 26.79 13.80 8.28
C MET A 1 27.19 12.46 8.88
N MET A 2 26.49 11.37 8.53
CA MET A 2 26.85 10.02 8.99
C MET A 2 27.50 9.31 7.81
N SER A 3 28.79 9.03 7.94
CA SER A 3 29.68 8.51 6.91
C SER A 3 29.16 7.20 6.31
N ASP A 4 28.96 7.20 5.00
CA ASP A 4 28.69 6.01 4.19
C ASP A 4 30.00 5.20 4.05
N THR A 5 30.28 4.34 5.02
CA THR A 5 31.49 3.52 5.00
C THR A 5 31.16 2.05 5.17
N ALA A 6 31.50 1.22 4.17
CA ALA A 6 31.39 -0.23 4.32
C ALA A 6 32.51 -0.74 5.23
N ALA A 7 32.12 -1.50 6.25
CA ALA A 7 33.02 -2.11 7.22
C ALA A 7 33.16 -3.61 6.93
N SER A 8 34.40 -4.11 7.00
CA SER A 8 34.73 -5.51 6.70
C SER A 8 35.36 -6.24 7.88
N GLY A 9 35.47 -5.57 9.03
CA GLY A 9 35.86 -6.19 10.30
C GLY A 9 35.51 -5.29 11.48
N GLN A 10 35.20 -5.91 12.62
CA GLN A 10 35.00 -5.22 13.90
C GLN A 10 36.01 -5.77 14.92
N LYS A 11 36.75 -4.87 15.56
CA LYS A 11 37.65 -5.18 16.67
C LYS A 11 37.05 -4.63 17.95
N LEU A 12 37.04 -5.44 19.01
CA LEU A 12 36.64 -5.05 20.36
C LEU A 12 37.89 -5.17 21.25
N ALA A 13 38.35 -4.07 21.83
CA ALA A 13 39.52 -4.03 22.73
C ALA A 13 40.75 -4.80 22.21
N GLY A 14 41.04 -4.72 20.90
CA GLY A 14 42.17 -5.39 20.25
C GLY A 14 41.93 -6.85 19.80
N ARG A 15 40.77 -7.46 20.11
CA ARG A 15 40.39 -8.81 19.65
C ARG A 15 39.35 -8.75 18.53
N ILE A 16 39.46 -9.64 17.55
CA ILE A 16 38.46 -9.78 16.48
C ILE A 16 37.23 -10.49 17.06
N VAL A 17 36.06 -9.84 16.93
CA VAL A 17 34.77 -10.38 17.36
C VAL A 17 33.90 -10.67 16.13
N PRO A 18 33.02 -11.69 16.17
CA PRO A 18 32.10 -11.96 15.08
C PRO A 18 31.06 -10.84 14.95
N PHE A 19 30.60 -10.57 13.72
CA PHE A 19 29.58 -9.53 13.43
C PHE A 19 28.23 -9.75 14.11
N THR A 20 27.96 -10.96 14.62
CA THR A 20 26.75 -11.30 15.38
C THR A 20 26.84 -10.91 16.85
N TYR A 21 27.97 -10.38 17.31
CA TYR A 21 28.16 -9.97 18.69
C TYR A 21 27.25 -8.79 19.05
N GLN A 22 26.53 -8.93 20.17
CA GLN A 22 25.70 -7.85 20.72
C GLN A 22 26.56 -6.96 21.61
N LEU A 23 26.64 -5.68 21.23
CA LEU A 23 27.43 -4.67 21.94
C LEU A 23 26.89 -4.40 23.34
N GLN A 24 27.79 -4.28 24.31
CA GLN A 24 27.48 -3.91 25.68
C GLN A 24 27.89 -2.46 25.98
N MET A 25 27.30 -1.89 27.03
CA MET A 25 27.62 -0.52 27.45
C MET A 25 29.05 -0.48 28.01
N GLY A 26 29.90 0.41 27.50
CA GLY A 26 31.31 0.54 27.89
C GLY A 26 32.30 -0.09 26.91
N ASP A 27 31.82 -0.78 25.87
CA ASP A 27 32.65 -1.40 24.84
C ASP A 27 33.30 -0.36 23.91
N GLN A 28 34.63 -0.44 23.75
CA GLN A 28 35.36 0.33 22.74
C GLN A 28 35.47 -0.46 21.44
N ILE A 29 34.88 0.08 20.37
CA ILE A 29 34.77 -0.58 19.08
C ILE A 29 35.70 0.12 18.08
N GLU A 30 36.52 -0.67 17.40
CA GLU A 30 37.27 -0.24 16.24
C GLU A 30 36.68 -0.90 14.98
N ILE A 31 36.29 -0.06 14.02
CA ILE A 31 35.70 -0.52 12.75
C ILE A 31 36.78 -0.49 11.68
N ILE A 32 37.06 -1.64 11.08
CA ILE A 32 37.96 -1.73 9.93
C ILE A 32 37.13 -1.52 8.67
N THR A 33 37.42 -0.42 7.97
CA THR A 33 36.69 0.00 6.78
C THR A 33 37.47 -0.31 5.51
N GLN A 34 36.76 -0.59 4.42
CA GLN A 34 37.36 -0.76 3.10
C GLN A 34 37.19 0.51 2.26
N LYS A 35 38.12 0.74 1.32
CA LYS A 35 38.10 1.90 0.43
C LYS A 35 36.93 1.86 -0.57
N GLN A 36 36.44 0.68 -0.92
CA GLN A 36 35.29 0.52 -1.80
C GLN A 36 34.12 -0.07 -1.01
N PRO A 37 32.97 0.60 -0.97
CA PRO A 37 31.82 0.09 -0.25
C PRO A 37 31.13 -1.03 -1.04
N ASN A 38 31.25 -2.26 -0.57
CA ASN A 38 30.53 -3.41 -1.10
C ASN A 38 29.73 -4.12 0.02
N PRO A 39 28.61 -3.54 0.48
CA PRO A 39 27.72 -4.22 1.41
C PRO A 39 27.14 -5.48 0.77
N SER A 40 27.11 -6.60 1.50
CA SER A 40 26.40 -7.80 1.03
C SER A 40 24.89 -7.62 1.19
N ARG A 41 24.11 -8.19 0.26
CA ARG A 41 22.64 -8.27 0.36
C ARG A 41 22.20 -9.08 1.58
N ASP A 42 23.04 -9.98 2.08
CA ASP A 42 22.77 -10.82 3.25
C ASP A 42 22.55 -10.00 4.53
N TRP A 43 23.03 -8.75 4.59
CA TRP A 43 22.82 -7.86 5.73
C TRP A 43 21.36 -7.47 5.94
N LEU A 44 20.53 -7.59 4.90
CA LEU A 44 19.10 -7.31 4.98
C LEU A 44 18.30 -8.49 5.55
N ASN A 45 18.88 -9.70 5.60
CA ASN A 45 18.18 -10.87 6.12
C ASN A 45 18.07 -10.78 7.65
N PRO A 46 16.84 -10.65 8.20
CA PRO A 46 16.65 -10.52 9.65
C PRO A 46 17.11 -11.77 10.42
N ASN A 47 17.15 -12.93 9.76
CA ASN A 47 17.50 -14.20 10.39
C ASN A 47 19.01 -14.34 10.67
N LEU A 48 19.86 -13.59 9.96
CA LEU A 48 21.32 -13.67 10.10
C LEU A 48 21.87 -12.79 11.23
N GLY A 49 21.05 -11.90 11.81
CA GLY A 49 21.40 -11.12 12.98
C GLY A 49 22.46 -10.02 12.78
N TYR A 50 22.92 -9.77 11.54
CA TYR A 50 23.95 -8.77 11.26
C TYR A 50 23.50 -7.33 11.51
N VAL A 51 22.25 -6.99 11.15
CA VAL A 51 21.70 -5.64 11.33
C VAL A 51 20.40 -5.73 12.12
N THR A 52 20.48 -5.36 13.39
CA THR A 52 19.32 -5.39 14.30
C THR A 52 18.49 -4.11 14.22
N THR A 53 19.14 -2.97 14.00
CA THR A 53 18.48 -1.66 14.02
C THR A 53 17.72 -1.38 12.72
N SER A 54 16.47 -0.92 12.85
CA SER A 54 15.64 -0.49 11.71
C SER A 54 16.33 0.60 10.88
N ARG A 55 16.96 1.58 11.55
CA ARG A 55 17.70 2.67 10.90
C ARG A 55 18.85 2.16 10.03
N GLY A 56 19.60 1.15 10.49
CA GLY A 56 20.69 0.54 9.71
C GLY A 56 20.17 -0.15 8.46
N ARG A 57 19.11 -0.95 8.59
CA ARG A 57 18.47 -1.64 7.45
C ARG A 57 17.96 -0.65 6.42
N SER A 58 17.28 0.42 6.83
CA SER A 58 16.76 1.45 5.92
C SER A 58 17.87 2.13 5.12
N LYS A 59 19.04 2.37 5.71
CA LYS A 59 20.20 2.93 4.99
C LYS A 59 20.77 1.95 3.97
N ILE A 60 20.90 0.68 4.33
CA ILE A 60 21.39 -0.36 3.42
C ILE A 60 20.44 -0.51 2.22
N HIS A 61 19.13 -0.53 2.48
CA HIS A 61 18.12 -0.51 1.42
C HIS A 61 18.25 0.72 0.52
N ALA A 62 18.37 1.92 1.10
CA ALA A 62 18.56 3.15 0.32
C ALA A 62 19.84 3.12 -0.53
N TRP A 63 20.92 2.56 -0.01
CA TRP A 63 22.18 2.39 -0.74
C TRP A 63 22.00 1.48 -1.96
N PHE A 64 21.37 0.31 -1.79
CA PHE A 64 21.10 -0.61 -2.91
C PHE A 64 20.16 0.03 -3.94
N ARG A 65 19.13 0.77 -3.50
CA ARG A 65 18.25 1.51 -4.41
C ARG A 65 19.00 2.53 -5.26
N LYS A 66 19.97 3.23 -4.64
CA LYS A 66 20.79 4.22 -5.35
C LYS A 66 21.74 3.56 -6.35
N GLN A 67 22.30 2.40 -6.02
CA GLN A 67 23.14 1.63 -6.95
C GLN A 67 22.34 1.06 -8.12
N ASP A 68 21.16 0.51 -7.85
CA ASP A 68 20.29 -0.08 -8.87
C ASP A 68 19.37 0.98 -9.52
N ARG A 69 19.68 2.28 -9.42
CA ARG A 69 18.83 3.37 -9.92
C ARG A 69 18.43 3.16 -11.38
N ASP A 70 19.39 2.86 -12.25
CA ASP A 70 19.14 2.69 -13.69
C ASP A 70 18.21 1.52 -13.97
N LYS A 71 18.35 0.43 -13.21
CA LYS A 71 17.43 -0.73 -13.30
C LYS A 71 16.04 -0.39 -12.77
N ASN A 72 15.97 0.39 -11.69
CA ASN A 72 14.71 0.84 -11.11
C ASN A 72 13.97 1.77 -12.07
N ILE A 73 14.66 2.62 -12.83
CA ILE A 73 14.05 3.46 -13.86
C ILE A 73 13.41 2.58 -14.95
N LEU A 74 14.16 1.59 -15.46
CA LEU A 74 13.65 0.67 -16.48
C LEU A 74 12.45 -0.14 -15.99
N ALA A 75 12.55 -0.71 -14.79
CA ALA A 75 11.46 -1.46 -14.17
C ALA A 75 10.24 -0.57 -13.89
N GLY A 76 10.45 0.63 -13.37
CA GLY A 76 9.39 1.60 -13.11
C GLY A 76 8.67 2.04 -14.39
N ARG A 77 9.41 2.15 -15.50
CA ARG A 77 8.84 2.44 -16.82
C ARG A 77 7.93 1.32 -17.29
N GLN A 78 8.39 0.06 -17.21
CA GLN A 78 7.56 -1.10 -17.58
C GLN A 78 6.30 -1.19 -16.74
N ILE A 79 6.42 -1.04 -15.41
CA ILE A 79 5.27 -1.09 -14.49
C ILE A 79 4.27 0.03 -14.79
N LEU A 80 4.76 1.24 -15.06
CA LEU A 80 3.90 2.37 -15.38
C LEU A 80 3.23 2.18 -16.75
N ASP A 81 3.98 1.74 -17.77
CA ASP A 81 3.47 1.48 -19.12
C ASP A 81 2.35 0.42 -19.08
N ASP A 82 2.55 -0.72 -18.42
CA ASP A 82 1.55 -1.80 -18.29
C ASP A 82 0.24 -1.30 -17.65
N GLU A 83 0.37 -0.48 -16.60
CA GLU A 83 -0.78 0.05 -15.86
C GLU A 83 -1.52 1.14 -16.66
N LEU A 84 -0.78 1.95 -17.41
CA LEU A 84 -1.38 2.95 -18.29
C LEU A 84 -2.10 2.32 -19.48
N GLU A 85 -1.56 1.24 -20.04
CA GLU A 85 -2.26 0.42 -21.04
C GLU A 85 -3.56 -0.16 -20.47
N HIS A 86 -3.54 -0.64 -19.22
CA HIS A 86 -4.75 -1.12 -18.55
C HIS A 86 -5.83 -0.04 -18.39
N LEU A 87 -5.42 1.21 -18.14
CA LEU A 87 -6.31 2.34 -17.97
C LEU A 87 -6.67 3.07 -19.27
N GLY A 88 -5.99 2.77 -20.38
CA GLY A 88 -6.14 3.46 -21.66
C GLY A 88 -5.67 4.92 -21.63
N ILE A 89 -4.74 5.27 -20.74
CA ILE A 89 -4.25 6.65 -20.54
C ILE A 89 -2.88 6.80 -21.23
N SER A 90 -2.62 7.95 -21.87
CA SER A 90 -1.31 8.25 -22.44
C SER A 90 -0.29 8.61 -21.35
N LEU A 91 0.93 8.06 -21.47
CA LEU A 91 2.08 8.34 -20.58
C LEU A 91 2.26 9.83 -20.28
N LYS A 92 2.21 10.68 -21.32
CA LYS A 92 2.41 12.12 -21.18
C LYS A 92 1.37 12.81 -20.31
N GLU A 93 0.16 12.26 -20.25
CA GLU A 93 -0.93 12.85 -19.46
C GLU A 93 -0.84 12.39 -18.01
N ALA A 94 -0.46 11.13 -17.77
CA ALA A 94 -0.20 10.62 -16.43
C ALA A 94 0.97 11.35 -15.75
N GLU A 95 2.09 11.57 -16.46
CA GLU A 95 3.26 12.29 -15.94
C GLU A 95 2.91 13.69 -15.41
N LYS A 96 2.08 14.45 -16.14
CA LYS A 96 1.66 15.80 -15.74
C LYS A 96 0.92 15.84 -14.41
N HIS A 97 0.14 14.80 -14.09
CA HIS A 97 -0.61 14.73 -12.84
C HIS A 97 0.23 14.12 -11.70
N LEU A 98 1.16 13.23 -12.02
CA LEU A 98 1.97 12.53 -11.03
C LEU A 98 3.13 13.37 -10.48
N LEU A 99 3.83 14.14 -11.33
CA LEU A 99 4.93 15.01 -10.92
C LEU A 99 4.54 16.01 -9.81
N PRO A 100 3.47 16.81 -9.95
CA PRO A 100 3.07 17.76 -8.90
C PRO A 100 2.52 17.08 -7.65
N ARG A 101 1.94 15.87 -7.76
CA ARG A 101 1.39 15.15 -6.60
C ARG A 101 2.48 14.68 -5.64
N TYR A 102 3.58 14.20 -6.19
CA TYR A 102 4.70 13.67 -5.42
C TYR A 102 5.86 14.66 -5.26
N ASN A 103 5.73 15.87 -5.80
CA ASN A 103 6.74 16.93 -5.74
C ASN A 103 8.09 16.49 -6.35
N PHE A 104 8.03 15.73 -7.46
CA PHE A 104 9.21 15.38 -8.25
C PHE A 104 9.43 16.40 -9.36
N ASN A 105 10.70 16.72 -9.62
CA ASN A 105 11.09 17.64 -10.70
C ASN A 105 11.41 16.90 -12.00
N ASP A 106 11.74 15.61 -11.89
CA ASP A 106 12.21 14.79 -13.01
C ASP A 106 11.36 13.52 -13.12
N VAL A 107 11.08 13.11 -14.36
CA VAL A 107 10.35 11.89 -14.68
C VAL A 107 11.18 10.67 -14.30
N ASP A 108 12.50 10.73 -14.46
CA ASP A 108 13.38 9.62 -14.08
C ASP A 108 13.38 9.38 -12.57
N GLU A 109 13.18 10.43 -11.76
CA GLU A 109 13.06 10.30 -10.30
C GLU A 109 11.73 9.62 -9.92
N LEU A 110 10.64 9.97 -10.61
CA LEU A 110 9.36 9.31 -10.47
C LEU A 110 9.45 7.82 -10.84
N LEU A 111 10.04 7.50 -12.00
CA LEU A 111 10.22 6.13 -12.48
C LEU A 111 11.11 5.32 -11.53
N ALA A 112 12.21 5.91 -11.05
CA ALA A 112 13.09 5.28 -10.06
C ALA A 112 12.34 5.01 -8.74
N ALA A 113 11.48 5.93 -8.30
CA ALA A 113 10.68 5.77 -7.09
C ALA A 113 9.60 4.68 -7.24
N ILE A 114 9.02 4.52 -8.43
CA ILE A 114 8.08 3.44 -8.75
C ILE A 114 8.81 2.10 -8.75
N GLY A 115 9.91 1.98 -9.51
CA GLY A 115 10.67 0.73 -9.59
C GLY A 115 11.35 0.35 -8.26
N GLY A 116 11.71 1.34 -7.44
CA GLY A 116 12.25 1.14 -6.09
C GLY A 116 11.20 0.81 -5.02
N GLY A 117 9.91 0.95 -5.34
CA GLY A 117 8.78 0.68 -4.44
C GLY A 117 8.54 1.75 -3.37
N ASP A 118 9.10 2.95 -3.52
CA ASP A 118 8.80 4.08 -2.63
C ASP A 118 7.36 4.60 -2.87
N ILE A 119 6.88 4.49 -4.11
CA ILE A 119 5.48 4.76 -4.47
C ILE A 119 4.73 3.44 -4.58
N ARG A 120 3.61 3.33 -3.86
CA ARG A 120 2.71 2.19 -4.00
C ARG A 120 1.89 2.31 -5.29
N LEU A 121 2.04 1.35 -6.20
CA LEU A 121 1.32 1.26 -7.47
C LEU A 121 -0.19 1.46 -7.28
N ASN A 122 -0.82 0.74 -6.35
CA ASN A 122 -2.26 0.88 -6.07
C ASN A 122 -2.69 2.32 -5.74
N GLN A 123 -1.88 3.08 -4.99
CA GLN A 123 -2.23 4.47 -4.67
C GLN A 123 -2.14 5.36 -5.91
N MET A 124 -1.12 5.13 -6.74
CA MET A 124 -0.95 5.82 -8.01
C MET A 124 -2.12 5.55 -8.96
N VAL A 125 -2.52 4.28 -9.10
CA VAL A 125 -3.64 3.86 -9.95
C VAL A 125 -4.95 4.50 -9.52
N ASN A 126 -5.27 4.44 -8.22
CA ASN A 126 -6.48 5.08 -7.70
C ASN A 126 -6.47 6.60 -7.95
N PHE A 127 -5.30 7.23 -7.85
CA PHE A 127 -5.17 8.66 -8.14
C PHE A 127 -5.39 8.97 -9.63
N LEU A 128 -4.76 8.22 -10.53
CA LEU A 128 -4.96 8.36 -11.97
C LEU A 128 -6.43 8.11 -12.35
N GLN A 129 -7.03 7.04 -11.84
CA GLN A 129 -8.45 6.77 -12.01
C GLN A 129 -9.32 7.93 -11.52
N SER A 130 -9.03 8.53 -10.37
CA SER A 130 -9.79 9.70 -9.88
C SER A 130 -9.63 10.96 -10.74
N GLN A 131 -8.52 11.12 -11.48
CA GLN A 131 -8.30 12.27 -12.36
C GLN A 131 -8.98 12.09 -13.72
N PHE A 132 -8.90 10.88 -14.29
CA PHE A 132 -9.39 10.59 -15.65
C PHE A 132 -10.80 10.00 -15.68
N ASN A 133 -11.10 9.10 -14.74
CA ASN A 133 -12.44 8.63 -14.49
C ASN A 133 -13.03 9.55 -13.41
N LYS A 134 -13.63 10.65 -13.85
CA LYS A 134 -14.81 11.16 -13.15
C LYS A 134 -15.98 10.31 -13.67
N PRO A 135 -16.29 9.12 -13.11
CA PRO A 135 -17.68 8.71 -13.21
C PRO A 135 -18.45 9.87 -12.58
N SER A 136 -19.50 10.34 -13.26
CA SER A 136 -20.45 11.25 -12.62
C SER A 136 -20.73 10.66 -11.24
N ALA A 137 -20.64 11.46 -10.17
CA ALA A 137 -20.84 10.98 -8.80
C ALA A 137 -22.12 10.13 -8.65
N GLU A 138 -23.09 10.38 -9.55
CA GLU A 138 -24.33 9.65 -9.77
C GLU A 138 -24.18 8.14 -10.04
N GLU A 139 -23.14 7.68 -10.74
CA GLU A 139 -23.02 6.26 -11.14
C GLU A 139 -22.34 5.42 -10.05
N GLN A 140 -21.45 6.03 -9.29
CA GLN A 140 -20.87 5.44 -8.08
C GLN A 140 -21.88 5.40 -6.94
N ASP A 141 -22.69 6.45 -6.76
CA ASP A 141 -23.81 6.43 -5.80
C ASP A 141 -24.86 5.38 -6.20
N ALA A 142 -25.19 5.26 -7.49
CA ALA A 142 -26.12 4.22 -7.97
C ALA A 142 -25.59 2.79 -7.72
N ALA A 143 -24.29 2.55 -7.91
CA ALA A 143 -23.67 1.27 -7.63
C ALA A 143 -23.60 0.96 -6.12
N ALA A 144 -23.31 1.97 -5.29
CA ALA A 144 -23.30 1.85 -3.84
C ALA A 144 -24.70 1.59 -3.27
N LEU A 145 -25.74 2.29 -3.78
CA LEU A 145 -27.14 2.03 -3.44
C LEU A 145 -27.57 0.61 -3.82
N LYS A 146 -27.16 0.10 -4.99
CA LYS A 146 -27.45 -1.29 -5.40
C LYS A 146 -26.78 -2.31 -4.47
N GLN A 147 -25.53 -2.08 -4.07
CA GLN A 147 -24.84 -2.96 -3.11
C GLN A 147 -25.48 -2.91 -1.71
N LEU A 148 -25.91 -1.74 -1.25
CA LEU A 148 -26.64 -1.58 0.02
C LEU A 148 -28.00 -2.29 -0.02
N GLN A 149 -28.73 -2.23 -1.14
CA GLN A 149 -29.98 -2.99 -1.34
C GLN A 149 -29.75 -4.51 -1.31
N GLN A 150 -28.68 -5.00 -1.93
CA GLN A 150 -28.36 -6.43 -1.91
C GLN A 150 -27.92 -6.91 -0.51
N LYS A 151 -27.19 -6.08 0.24
CA LYS A 151 -26.71 -6.43 1.59
C LYS A 151 -27.76 -6.27 2.69
N SER A 152 -28.83 -5.51 2.42
CA SER A 152 -29.99 -5.35 3.31
C SER A 152 -31.07 -6.43 3.10
N TYR A 153 -30.87 -7.39 2.18
CA TYR A 153 -31.77 -8.52 1.96
C TYR A 153 -31.49 -9.73 2.85
N THR A 154 -30.84 -9.57 4.00
CA THR A 154 -31.14 -10.44 5.13
C THR A 154 -32.17 -9.70 5.97
N PRO A 155 -33.48 -9.95 5.81
CA PRO A 155 -34.40 -9.60 6.87
C PRO A 155 -33.82 -10.27 8.11
N GLN A 156 -33.36 -9.46 9.07
CA GLN A 156 -33.00 -9.97 10.39
C GLN A 156 -34.14 -10.90 10.77
N ASN A 157 -33.80 -12.16 10.98
CA ASN A 157 -34.69 -13.19 11.48
C ASN A 157 -35.11 -12.71 12.87
N ARG A 158 -36.06 -11.77 12.91
CA ARG A 158 -36.69 -11.26 14.11
C ARG A 158 -37.51 -12.43 14.58
N SER A 159 -36.84 -13.28 15.35
CA SER A 159 -37.38 -14.37 16.13
C SER A 159 -38.78 -13.98 16.57
N LYS A 160 -39.80 -14.63 15.97
CA LYS A 160 -41.17 -14.70 16.47
C LYS A 160 -41.63 -13.40 17.18
N ASP A 161 -41.84 -12.34 16.41
CA ASP A 161 -42.50 -11.14 16.91
C ASP A 161 -44.01 -11.42 17.07
N ASN A 162 -44.32 -12.20 18.10
CA ASN A 162 -45.66 -12.67 18.46
C ASN A 162 -46.57 -11.55 19.02
N GLY A 163 -46.20 -10.28 18.87
CA GLY A 163 -46.91 -9.15 19.50
C GLY A 163 -47.05 -7.88 18.68
N ARG A 164 -46.40 -7.75 17.51
CA ARG A 164 -46.39 -6.48 16.76
C ARG A 164 -47.66 -6.17 15.99
N VAL A 165 -48.46 -7.17 15.64
CA VAL A 165 -49.76 -6.98 14.99
C VAL A 165 -50.84 -7.60 15.86
N VAL A 166 -51.68 -6.74 16.43
CA VAL A 166 -52.86 -7.12 17.21
C VAL A 166 -54.07 -6.80 16.35
N VAL A 167 -54.80 -7.84 15.93
CA VAL A 167 -56.05 -7.70 15.18
C VAL A 167 -57.19 -7.82 16.20
N GLU A 168 -57.95 -6.75 16.39
CA GLU A 168 -59.15 -6.74 17.25
C GLU A 168 -58.92 -7.32 18.67
N GLY A 169 -57.77 -7.02 19.29
CA GLY A 169 -57.45 -7.44 20.65
C GLY A 169 -56.84 -8.84 20.78
N VAL A 170 -56.70 -9.59 19.69
CA VAL A 170 -56.03 -10.90 19.68
C VAL A 170 -54.60 -10.75 19.17
N GLY A 171 -53.63 -10.98 20.05
CA GLY A 171 -52.20 -11.03 19.71
C GLY A 171 -51.77 -12.40 19.18
N ASN A 172 -50.54 -12.48 18.65
CA ASN A 172 -49.92 -13.73 18.22
C ASN A 172 -50.60 -14.46 17.04
N LEU A 173 -51.27 -13.72 16.14
CA LEU A 173 -51.78 -14.27 14.88
C LEU A 173 -50.70 -14.25 13.80
N MET A 174 -50.72 -15.24 12.91
CA MET A 174 -49.89 -15.23 11.70
C MET A 174 -50.34 -14.08 10.81
N HIS A 175 -49.44 -13.13 10.56
CA HIS A 175 -49.69 -11.95 9.75
C HIS A 175 -48.52 -11.73 8.79
N HIS A 176 -48.80 -11.18 7.61
CA HIS A 176 -47.77 -10.79 6.65
C HIS A 176 -48.06 -9.35 6.18
N MET A 177 -47.01 -8.56 5.99
CA MET A 177 -47.17 -7.23 5.37
C MET A 177 -47.47 -7.42 3.87
N ARG A 178 -48.47 -6.70 3.36
CA ARG A 178 -48.78 -6.65 1.94
C ARG A 178 -48.44 -5.25 1.44
N ALA A 179 -47.56 -5.17 0.44
CA ALA A 179 -47.34 -3.92 -0.27
C ALA A 179 -48.56 -3.64 -1.14
N LEU A 180 -49.30 -2.58 -0.83
CA LEU A 180 -50.37 -2.09 -1.70
C LEU A 180 -49.73 -1.17 -2.73
N LEU A 181 -49.71 -1.61 -4.00
CA LEU A 181 -49.39 -0.74 -5.12
C LEU A 181 -50.54 0.26 -5.30
N PRO A 182 -50.25 1.52 -5.69
CA PRO A 182 -51.26 2.55 -5.90
C PRO A 182 -52.34 2.06 -6.88
N ALA A 183 -53.59 2.45 -6.60
CA ALA A 183 -54.82 1.86 -7.11
C ALA A 183 -55.09 2.05 -8.63
N ASP A 184 -54.10 2.49 -9.40
CA ASP A 184 -54.28 2.90 -10.80
C ASP A 184 -53.86 1.81 -11.82
N SER A 185 -53.66 0.57 -11.37
CA SER A 185 -53.15 -0.54 -12.21
C SER A 185 -54.20 -1.59 -12.63
N TRP A 186 -55.49 -1.24 -12.62
CA TRP A 186 -56.55 -2.11 -13.16
C TRP A 186 -57.37 -1.38 -14.24
N ARG A 187 -56.94 -1.55 -15.50
CA ARG A 187 -57.81 -1.54 -16.68
C ARG A 187 -57.47 -2.74 -17.55
#